data_AF-M0PJ52-F1
#
_entry.id   AF-M0PJ52-F1
#
_cell.length_a   1.000
_cell.length_b   1.000
_cell.length_c   1.000
_cell.angle_alpha   90.00
_cell.angle_beta   90.00
_cell.angle_gamma   90.00
#
_symmetry.space_group_name_H-M   'P 1'
#
loop_
_entity.id
_entity.type
_entity.pdbx_description
1 polymer ?
#
loop_
_entity_poly.entity_id
_entity_poly.type
_entity_poly.pdbx_seq_one_letter_code
_entity_poly.pdbx_strand_id
1 'polypeptide(L)'
;MNSHIRYGTFQYVAARASDELQRFTDYVIDRHYPQLHEKDRTYVEFFDVVMQSAIEMVVDWLRVGFVHGVMNTDNMSIDGETFDYGPCAFMNYYDEETVFSSIDKHGRYAFGNQRPVLRWNLERFAEALQPLCTQSALTYGELEAKLDEFEDRFDAQYYAMMQKKLGIGSDGEEELVDEFLEWLRKTNADYTNTFLELEAPKTFDDPVFATAEFEQLRDKLAAVGLNEELMQEVNPRYIPRNYLVEESLDEYLETGELSKFKRLLTVLETPYTSKDMGSQFQQPPPREFDAEYTTYCNT
;
A
#
# COMPACT_ATOMS: atom_id res chain seq x y z
N MET A 1 -9.82 0.43 12.75
CA MET A 1 -10.88 1.40 12.46
C MET A 1 -11.26 2.23 13.66
N ASN A 2 -10.51 3.32 13.83
CA ASN A 2 -10.71 4.33 14.87
C ASN A 2 -11.62 5.50 14.43
N SER A 3 -11.76 5.70 13.11
CA SER A 3 -12.59 6.75 12.49
C SER A 3 -13.36 6.25 11.27
N HIS A 4 -14.34 7.04 10.82
CA HIS A 4 -14.95 6.95 9.48
C HIS A 4 -14.84 8.30 8.74
N ILE A 5 -14.07 9.24 9.28
CA ILE A 5 -13.86 10.56 8.68
C ILE A 5 -12.89 10.40 7.52
N ARG A 6 -13.29 10.90 6.35
CA ARG A 6 -12.57 10.77 5.09
C ARG A 6 -12.20 12.15 4.55
N TYR A 7 -11.33 12.22 3.55
CA TYR A 7 -11.08 13.50 2.84
C TYR A 7 -12.38 14.01 2.21
N GLY A 8 -13.21 13.12 1.67
CA GLY A 8 -14.55 13.43 1.17
C GLY A 8 -15.49 14.04 2.22
N THR A 9 -15.32 13.72 3.51
CA THR A 9 -16.07 14.37 4.60
C THR A 9 -15.70 15.85 4.72
N PHE A 10 -14.41 16.18 4.64
CA PHE A 10 -13.94 17.57 4.63
C PHE A 10 -14.44 18.33 3.40
N GLN A 11 -14.39 17.70 2.21
CA GLN A 11 -14.94 18.29 0.98
C GLN A 11 -16.43 18.61 1.13
N TYR A 12 -17.20 17.71 1.76
CA TYR A 12 -18.61 17.94 2.03
C TYR A 12 -18.84 19.11 2.99
N VAL A 13 -18.14 19.16 4.12
CA VAL A 13 -18.27 20.25 5.10
C VAL A 13 -17.88 21.58 4.48
N ALA A 14 -16.74 21.64 3.78
CA ALA A 14 -16.29 22.84 3.08
C ALA A 14 -17.30 23.35 2.05
N ALA A 15 -18.01 22.45 1.36
CA ALA A 15 -18.99 22.83 0.34
C ALA A 15 -20.39 23.19 0.91
N ARG A 16 -20.80 22.63 2.04
CA ARG A 16 -22.19 22.72 2.56
C ARG A 16 -22.33 23.49 3.86
N ALA A 17 -21.28 23.56 4.66
CA ALA A 17 -21.25 24.16 5.99
C ALA A 17 -19.85 24.74 6.26
N SER A 18 -19.37 25.59 5.34
CA SER A 18 -18.00 26.11 5.40
C SER A 18 -17.73 26.89 6.68
N ASP A 19 -18.74 27.56 7.24
CA ASP A 19 -18.71 28.25 8.52
C ASP A 19 -18.47 27.32 9.73
N GLU A 20 -18.76 26.03 9.58
CA GLU A 20 -18.54 25.00 10.60
C GLU A 20 -17.21 24.24 10.43
N LEU A 21 -16.44 24.53 9.37
CA LEU A 21 -15.23 23.79 9.04
C LEU A 21 -14.19 23.86 10.15
N GLN A 22 -14.00 25.02 10.78
CA GLN A 22 -13.07 25.17 11.89
C GLN A 22 -13.46 24.27 13.07
N ARG A 23 -14.72 24.34 13.52
CA ARG A 23 -15.22 23.50 14.63
C ARG A 23 -15.13 22.02 14.30
N PHE A 24 -15.42 21.64 13.06
CA PHE A 24 -15.28 20.26 12.61
C PHE A 24 -13.81 19.80 12.65
N THR A 25 -12.89 20.63 12.13
CA THR A 25 -11.45 20.34 12.12
C THR A 25 -10.90 20.20 13.54
N ASP A 26 -11.29 21.10 14.46
CA ASP A 26 -10.92 21.02 15.87
C ASP A 26 -11.39 19.71 16.51
N TYR A 27 -12.62 19.28 16.23
CA TYR A 27 -13.14 17.99 16.69
C TYR A 27 -12.32 16.79 16.15
N VAL A 28 -11.90 16.84 14.88
CA VAL A 28 -11.05 15.79 14.30
C VAL A 28 -9.69 15.75 15.00
N ILE A 29 -9.08 16.92 15.22
CA ILE A 29 -7.80 17.05 15.92
C ILE A 29 -7.91 16.54 17.37
N ASP A 30 -8.93 16.95 18.11
CA ASP A 30 -9.20 16.47 19.48
C ASP A 30 -9.25 14.94 19.56
N ARG A 31 -9.88 14.32 18.56
CA ARG A 31 -10.15 12.89 18.54
C ARG A 31 -8.93 12.06 18.09
N HIS A 32 -8.22 12.51 17.08
CA HIS A 32 -7.19 11.72 16.39
C HIS A 32 -5.77 12.22 16.62
N TYR A 33 -5.60 13.51 16.90
CA TYR A 33 -4.30 14.16 17.02
C TYR A 33 -4.23 15.14 18.21
N PRO A 34 -4.66 14.75 19.42
CA PRO A 34 -4.73 15.67 20.57
C PRO A 34 -3.38 16.30 20.94
N GLN A 35 -2.26 15.65 20.58
CA GLN A 35 -0.91 16.16 20.74
C GLN A 35 -0.62 17.45 19.96
N LEU A 36 -1.45 17.82 18.97
CA LEU A 36 -1.23 19.02 18.15
C LEU A 36 -1.66 20.33 18.82
N HIS A 37 -2.42 20.27 19.92
CA HIS A 37 -2.87 21.47 20.65
C HIS A 37 -1.74 22.30 21.25
N GLU A 38 -0.58 21.68 21.47
CA GLU A 38 0.61 22.35 22.01
C GLU A 38 1.47 23.00 20.91
N LYS A 39 1.09 22.87 19.64
CA LYS A 39 1.86 23.35 18.48
C LYS A 39 1.43 24.74 18.03
N ASP A 40 2.42 25.56 17.71
CA ASP A 40 2.20 26.73 16.85
C ASP A 40 1.77 26.24 15.46
N ARG A 41 0.77 26.90 14.84
CA ARG A 41 0.22 26.53 13.50
C ARG A 41 -0.50 25.17 13.45
N THR A 42 -1.36 24.86 14.43
CA THR A 42 -2.10 23.59 14.56
C THR A 42 -2.68 23.01 13.25
N TYR A 43 -3.31 23.81 12.38
CA TYR A 43 -3.90 23.31 11.13
C TYR A 43 -2.88 22.93 10.05
N VAL A 44 -1.70 23.57 10.04
CA VAL A 44 -0.59 23.16 9.15
C VAL A 44 -0.05 21.82 9.61
N GLU A 45 0.18 21.68 10.92
CA GLU A 45 0.64 20.42 11.51
C GLU A 45 -0.39 19.29 11.36
N PHE A 46 -1.69 19.62 11.42
CA PHE A 46 -2.76 18.66 11.13
C PHE A 46 -2.68 18.14 9.69
N PHE A 47 -2.51 19.03 8.70
CA PHE A 47 -2.30 18.60 7.32
C PHE A 47 -1.04 17.74 7.16
N ASP A 48 0.06 18.12 7.82
CA ASP A 48 1.33 17.41 7.79
C ASP A 48 1.21 15.97 8.32
N VAL A 49 0.56 15.77 9.48
CA VAL A 49 0.37 14.41 10.03
C VAL A 49 -0.59 13.56 9.22
N VAL A 50 -1.62 14.16 8.62
CA VAL A 50 -2.53 13.45 7.69
C VAL A 50 -1.75 12.98 6.46
N MET A 51 -0.96 13.87 5.85
CA MET A 51 -0.09 13.53 4.72
C MET A 51 0.88 12.40 5.08
N GLN A 52 1.57 12.50 6.21
CA GLN A 52 2.53 11.49 6.67
C GLN A 52 1.86 10.12 6.86
N SER A 53 0.71 10.07 7.54
CA SER A 53 -0.03 8.82 7.75
C SER A 53 -0.53 8.18 6.44
N ALA A 54 -0.89 9.01 5.45
CA ALA A 54 -1.33 8.52 4.15
C ALA A 54 -0.18 8.00 3.28
N ILE A 55 1.01 8.62 3.38
CA ILE A 55 2.24 8.11 2.75
C ILE A 55 2.59 6.74 3.36
N GLU A 56 2.60 6.64 4.70
CA GLU A 56 2.82 5.38 5.43
C GLU A 56 1.91 4.26 4.93
N MET A 57 0.60 4.54 4.88
CA MET A 57 -0.40 3.59 4.40
C MET A 57 -0.13 3.11 2.98
N VAL A 58 0.11 4.03 2.02
CA VAL A 58 0.30 3.66 0.62
C VAL A 58 1.66 2.97 0.40
N VAL A 59 2.72 3.36 1.12
CA VAL A 59 3.99 2.62 1.07
C VAL A 59 3.81 1.19 1.60
N ASP A 60 3.01 0.99 2.65
CA ASP A 60 2.66 -0.35 3.13
C ASP A 60 1.83 -1.15 2.11
N TRP A 61 0.95 -0.49 1.34
CA TRP A 61 0.25 -1.16 0.23
C TRP A 61 1.25 -1.64 -0.82
N LEU A 62 2.17 -0.77 -1.25
CA LEU A 62 3.20 -1.12 -2.22
C LEU A 62 4.11 -2.25 -1.69
N ARG A 63 4.48 -2.22 -0.41
CA ARG A 63 5.33 -3.23 0.25
C ARG A 63 4.85 -4.66 0.06
N VAL A 64 3.53 -4.86 0.04
CA VAL A 64 2.89 -6.18 -0.03
C VAL A 64 2.16 -6.43 -1.37
N GLY A 65 2.30 -5.54 -2.35
CA GLY A 65 1.66 -5.70 -3.65
C GLY A 65 0.14 -5.46 -3.61
N PHE A 66 -0.37 -4.71 -2.64
CA PHE A 66 -1.79 -4.42 -2.53
C PHE A 66 -2.23 -3.31 -3.50
N VAL A 67 -3.28 -3.59 -4.25
CA VAL A 67 -3.96 -2.65 -5.14
C VAL A 67 -5.35 -2.36 -4.57
N HIS A 68 -5.59 -1.12 -4.16
CA HIS A 68 -6.87 -0.73 -3.55
C HIS A 68 -8.02 -0.71 -4.57
N GLY A 69 -7.75 -0.30 -5.81
CA GLY A 69 -8.71 -0.30 -6.92
C GLY A 69 -9.75 0.82 -6.95
N VAL A 70 -9.95 1.58 -5.87
CA VAL A 70 -10.87 2.76 -5.80
C VAL A 70 -10.39 3.80 -4.78
N MET A 71 -9.33 4.52 -5.11
CA MET A 71 -8.78 5.59 -4.25
C MET A 71 -9.50 6.93 -4.49
N ASN A 72 -10.83 6.95 -4.42
CA ASN A 72 -11.58 8.21 -4.41
C ASN A 72 -11.34 8.96 -3.09
N THR A 73 -11.54 10.29 -3.05
CA THR A 73 -11.32 11.10 -1.84
C THR A 73 -12.22 10.68 -0.67
N ASP A 74 -13.40 10.14 -0.93
CA ASP A 74 -14.27 9.56 0.08
C ASP A 74 -13.79 8.20 0.58
N ASN A 75 -12.78 7.56 -0.03
CA ASN A 75 -12.16 6.33 0.46
C ASN A 75 -10.79 6.57 1.12
N MET A 76 -10.33 7.82 1.17
CA MET A 76 -9.11 8.19 1.90
C MET A 76 -9.45 8.53 3.34
N SER A 77 -8.97 7.71 4.30
CA SER A 77 -9.16 7.98 5.72
C SER A 77 -8.34 9.18 6.17
N ILE A 78 -8.85 9.90 7.18
CA ILE A 78 -8.12 11.01 7.79
C ILE A 78 -6.93 10.55 8.64
N ASP A 79 -6.94 9.31 9.14
CA ASP A 79 -5.95 8.76 10.07
C ASP A 79 -5.01 7.71 9.45
N GLY A 80 -4.94 7.65 8.11
CA GLY A 80 -4.04 6.73 7.40
C GLY A 80 -4.42 5.25 7.50
N GLU A 81 -5.66 4.94 7.87
CA GLU A 81 -6.17 3.56 7.82
C GLU A 81 -6.70 3.21 6.42
N THR A 82 -6.44 1.97 5.97
CA THR A 82 -7.04 1.43 4.75
C THR A 82 -8.54 1.28 4.91
N PHE A 83 -9.32 1.78 3.95
CA PHE A 83 -10.77 1.88 4.05
C PHE A 83 -11.43 1.26 2.82
N ASP A 84 -12.66 0.73 2.96
CA ASP A 84 -13.52 0.34 1.84
C ASP A 84 -12.92 -0.72 0.90
N TYR A 85 -12.74 -1.93 1.44
CA TYR A 85 -12.32 -3.13 0.69
C TYR A 85 -13.42 -3.58 -0.29
N GLY A 86 -13.49 -2.90 -1.44
CA GLY A 86 -14.34 -3.27 -2.58
C GLY A 86 -13.54 -4.10 -3.58
N PRO A 87 -13.13 -3.53 -4.73
CA PRO A 87 -12.39 -4.24 -5.75
C PRO A 87 -10.88 -4.20 -5.49
N CYS A 88 -10.47 -4.44 -4.24
CA CYS A 88 -9.06 -4.52 -3.88
C CYS A 88 -8.52 -5.93 -4.07
N ALA A 89 -7.23 -6.05 -4.40
CA ALA A 89 -6.59 -7.34 -4.63
C ALA A 89 -5.07 -7.24 -4.44
N PHE A 90 -4.43 -8.39 -4.34
CA PHE A 90 -2.97 -8.48 -4.22
C PHE A 90 -2.37 -8.94 -5.55
N MET A 91 -1.34 -8.23 -5.99
CA MET A 91 -0.56 -8.55 -7.18
C MET A 91 0.23 -9.84 -6.93
N ASN A 92 0.09 -10.81 -7.82
CA ASN A 92 0.95 -12.00 -7.83
C ASN A 92 2.21 -11.66 -8.61
N TYR A 93 2.10 -11.44 -9.93
CA TYR A 93 3.24 -11.12 -10.80
C TYR A 93 3.47 -9.62 -10.89
N TYR A 94 4.72 -9.17 -10.72
CA TYR A 94 5.03 -7.74 -10.72
C TYR A 94 4.70 -7.09 -12.06
N ASP A 95 3.80 -6.10 -12.03
CA ASP A 95 3.50 -5.20 -13.13
C ASP A 95 2.91 -3.90 -12.56
N GLU A 96 3.54 -2.76 -12.87
CA GLU A 96 3.12 -1.44 -12.40
C GLU A 96 1.75 -1.03 -12.99
N GLU A 97 1.37 -1.62 -14.13
CA GLU A 97 0.08 -1.41 -14.78
C GLU A 97 -1.03 -2.34 -14.24
N THR A 98 -0.73 -3.17 -13.24
CA THR A 98 -1.71 -4.10 -12.64
C THR A 98 -2.94 -3.35 -12.12
N VAL A 99 -4.11 -3.76 -12.62
CA VAL A 99 -5.43 -3.24 -12.23
C VAL A 99 -6.39 -4.41 -12.09
N PHE A 100 -7.10 -4.46 -10.96
CA PHE A 100 -8.11 -5.49 -10.72
C PHE A 100 -9.55 -4.96 -10.80
N SER A 101 -9.74 -3.67 -10.58
CA SER A 101 -11.08 -3.09 -10.48
C SER A 101 -11.81 -3.09 -11.82
N SER A 102 -12.96 -3.77 -11.89
CA SER A 102 -13.83 -3.83 -13.08
C SER A 102 -14.29 -2.46 -13.62
N ILE A 103 -14.26 -1.43 -12.77
CA ILE A 103 -14.64 -0.06 -13.16
C ILE A 103 -13.44 0.79 -13.59
N ASP A 104 -12.21 0.36 -13.31
CA ASP A 104 -10.99 1.10 -13.63
C ASP A 104 -10.42 0.74 -15.02
N LYS A 105 -11.17 1.07 -16.06
CA LYS A 105 -10.79 0.75 -17.46
C LYS A 105 -9.57 1.49 -17.99
N HIS A 106 -9.08 2.49 -17.25
CA HIS A 106 -7.98 3.36 -17.68
C HIS A 106 -6.77 3.27 -16.75
N GLY A 107 -6.79 2.34 -15.79
CA GLY A 107 -5.72 2.15 -14.83
C GLY A 107 -5.45 3.35 -13.93
N ARG A 108 -6.47 4.17 -13.64
CA ARG A 108 -6.33 5.31 -12.72
C ARG A 108 -5.81 4.85 -11.36
N TYR A 109 -6.23 3.69 -10.89
CA TYR A 109 -5.89 3.09 -9.60
C TYR A 109 -4.99 1.86 -9.75
N ALA A 110 -4.24 1.76 -10.86
CA ALA A 110 -3.21 0.74 -11.05
C ALA A 110 -2.16 0.77 -9.93
N PHE A 111 -1.45 -0.34 -9.72
CA PHE A 111 -0.41 -0.47 -8.69
C PHE A 111 0.59 0.71 -8.69
N GLY A 112 1.19 1.02 -9.84
CA GLY A 112 2.13 2.14 -10.00
C GLY A 112 1.49 3.52 -9.87
N ASN A 113 0.18 3.63 -10.04
CA ASN A 113 -0.56 4.89 -9.95
C ASN A 113 -1.04 5.24 -8.54
N GLN A 114 -0.86 4.37 -7.54
CA GLN A 114 -1.30 4.67 -6.17
C GLN A 114 -0.57 5.88 -5.56
N ARG A 115 0.73 6.07 -5.83
CA ARG A 115 1.50 7.26 -5.42
C ARG A 115 0.95 8.57 -6.03
N PRO A 116 0.86 8.73 -7.36
CA PRO A 116 0.36 9.98 -7.95
C PRO A 116 -1.11 10.25 -7.57
N VAL A 117 -1.94 9.21 -7.42
CA VAL A 117 -3.32 9.38 -6.93
C VAL A 117 -3.38 9.85 -5.48
N LEU A 118 -2.52 9.32 -4.60
CA LEU A 118 -2.42 9.80 -3.22
C LEU A 118 -2.09 11.29 -3.19
N ARG A 119 -1.07 11.73 -3.95
CA ARG A 119 -0.72 13.15 -4.04
C ARG A 119 -1.89 14.01 -4.49
N TRP A 120 -2.59 13.56 -5.54
CA TRP A 120 -3.78 14.24 -6.04
C TRP A 120 -4.88 14.32 -4.98
N ASN A 121 -5.12 13.27 -4.19
CA ASN A 121 -6.11 13.26 -3.12
C ASN A 121 -5.71 14.20 -1.96
N LEU A 122 -4.42 14.29 -1.62
CA LEU A 122 -3.92 15.23 -0.61
C LEU A 122 -4.07 16.69 -1.06
N GLU A 123 -3.87 16.97 -2.35
CA GLU A 123 -4.15 18.28 -2.94
C GLU A 123 -5.65 18.64 -2.80
N ARG A 124 -6.55 17.70 -3.11
CA ARG A 124 -8.00 17.89 -2.91
C ARG A 124 -8.38 18.07 -1.43
N PHE A 125 -7.64 17.45 -0.52
CA PHE A 125 -7.81 17.65 0.92
C PHE A 125 -7.34 19.04 1.36
N ALA A 126 -6.18 19.51 0.88
CA ALA A 126 -5.70 20.88 1.12
C ALA A 126 -6.71 21.93 0.65
N GLU A 127 -7.29 21.75 -0.54
CA GLU A 127 -8.38 22.61 -1.05
C GLU A 127 -9.60 22.62 -0.12
N ALA A 128 -9.96 21.46 0.44
CA ALA A 128 -11.08 21.37 1.38
C ALA A 128 -10.82 22.16 2.68
N LEU A 129 -9.55 22.38 3.05
CA LEU A 129 -9.16 23.21 4.20
C LEU A 129 -9.12 24.71 3.88
N GLN A 130 -9.24 25.13 2.62
CA GLN A 130 -9.12 26.53 2.20
C GLN A 130 -10.03 27.50 2.98
N PRO A 131 -11.30 27.19 3.33
CA PRO A 131 -12.12 28.09 4.12
C PRO A 131 -11.51 28.46 5.49
N LEU A 132 -10.68 27.58 6.08
CA LEU A 132 -9.95 27.86 7.33
C LEU A 132 -9.00 29.05 7.21
N CYS A 133 -8.55 29.40 6.00
CA CYS A 133 -7.69 30.57 5.78
C CYS A 133 -8.39 31.90 6.09
N THR A 134 -9.73 31.90 6.10
CA THR A 134 -10.53 33.08 6.49
C THR A 134 -10.99 33.03 7.95
N GLN A 135 -10.90 31.85 8.58
CA GLN A 135 -11.41 31.57 9.93
C GLN A 135 -10.30 31.51 10.97
N SER A 136 -9.04 31.42 10.52
CA SER A 136 -7.87 31.23 11.37
C SER A 136 -6.65 31.96 10.79
N ALA A 137 -5.50 31.78 11.43
CA ALA A 137 -4.24 32.32 10.93
C ALA A 137 -3.60 31.48 9.81
N LEU A 138 -4.18 30.33 9.44
CA LEU A 138 -3.70 29.47 8.35
C LEU A 138 -3.65 30.23 7.01
N THR A 139 -2.65 29.95 6.18
CA THR A 139 -2.64 30.40 4.78
C THR A 139 -2.58 29.19 3.85
N TYR A 140 -3.17 29.32 2.66
CA TYR A 140 -3.15 28.24 1.67
C TYR A 140 -1.71 27.93 1.21
N GLY A 141 -0.86 28.94 1.10
CA GLY A 141 0.54 28.77 0.73
C GLY A 141 1.36 27.91 1.70
N GLU A 142 0.94 27.78 2.96
CA GLU A 142 1.58 26.82 3.89
C GLU A 142 1.14 25.39 3.65
N LEU A 143 -0.12 25.17 3.24
CA LEU A 143 -0.57 23.84 2.83
C LEU A 143 0.14 23.41 1.55
N GLU A 144 0.29 24.33 0.59
CA GLU A 144 1.07 24.10 -0.64
C GLU A 144 2.53 23.78 -0.30
N ALA A 145 3.17 24.60 0.55
CA ALA A 145 4.55 24.35 0.97
C ALA A 145 4.74 22.99 1.65
N LYS A 146 3.74 22.51 2.41
CA LYS A 146 3.76 21.16 2.98
C LYS A 146 3.57 20.08 1.93
N LEU A 147 2.64 20.27 1.00
CA LEU A 147 2.39 19.32 -0.09
C LEU A 147 3.60 19.22 -1.05
N ASP A 148 4.39 20.29 -1.20
CA ASP A 148 5.63 20.28 -2.00
C ASP A 148 6.68 19.32 -1.43
N GLU A 149 6.63 18.99 -0.13
CA GLU A 149 7.50 17.99 0.50
C GLU A 149 7.09 16.54 0.21
N PHE A 150 5.93 16.31 -0.45
CA PHE A 150 5.37 14.98 -0.66
C PHE A 150 6.32 14.02 -1.39
N GLU A 151 6.93 14.47 -2.49
CA GLU A 151 7.73 13.57 -3.33
C GLU A 151 8.96 13.07 -2.55
N ASP A 152 9.70 13.99 -1.90
CA ASP A 152 10.87 13.67 -1.10
C ASP A 152 10.53 12.73 0.08
N ARG A 153 9.41 12.97 0.77
CA ARG A 153 8.95 12.11 1.87
C ARG A 153 8.54 10.73 1.38
N PHE A 154 7.81 10.66 0.27
CA PHE A 154 7.39 9.39 -0.31
C PHE A 154 8.59 8.57 -0.78
N ASP A 155 9.53 9.20 -1.49
CA ASP A 155 10.76 8.53 -1.96
C ASP A 155 11.59 8.01 -0.80
N ALA A 156 11.87 8.85 0.21
CA ALA A 156 12.63 8.43 1.38
C ALA A 156 12.00 7.20 2.07
N GLN A 157 10.67 7.19 2.21
CA GLN A 157 9.97 6.08 2.86
C GLN A 157 9.88 4.83 1.97
N TYR A 158 9.69 5.00 0.66
CA TYR A 158 9.63 3.92 -0.30
C TYR A 158 10.98 3.20 -0.43
N TYR A 159 12.09 3.93 -0.58
CA TYR A 159 13.42 3.35 -0.63
C TYR A 159 13.80 2.68 0.69
N ALA A 160 13.51 3.31 1.82
CA ALA A 160 13.72 2.68 3.13
C ALA A 160 12.92 1.37 3.28
N MET A 161 11.68 1.34 2.77
CA MET A 161 10.87 0.12 2.76
C MET A 161 11.49 -0.97 1.86
N MET A 162 11.87 -0.62 0.63
CA MET A 162 12.47 -1.57 -0.32
C MET A 162 13.81 -2.12 0.14
N GLN A 163 14.68 -1.28 0.71
CA GLN A 163 15.93 -1.70 1.34
C GLN A 163 15.69 -2.76 2.41
N LYS A 164 14.70 -2.54 3.30
CA LYS A 164 14.34 -3.53 4.33
C LYS A 164 13.86 -4.84 3.72
N LYS A 165 13.02 -4.79 2.67
CA LYS A 165 12.56 -6.00 1.96
C LYS A 165 13.71 -6.78 1.35
N LEU A 166 14.76 -6.07 0.90
CA LEU A 166 16.00 -6.64 0.36
C LEU A 166 17.03 -6.98 1.45
N GLY A 167 16.72 -6.78 2.74
CA GLY A 167 17.65 -7.06 3.84
C GLY A 167 18.81 -6.06 3.96
N ILE A 168 18.76 -4.91 3.29
CA ILE A 168 19.78 -3.85 3.35
C ILE A 168 19.54 -3.03 4.62
N GLY A 169 20.50 -3.06 5.54
CA GLY A 169 20.40 -2.40 6.85
C GLY A 169 21.10 -1.04 6.97
N SER A 170 21.80 -0.59 5.93
CA SER A 170 22.52 0.68 5.90
C SER A 170 21.88 1.67 4.94
N ASP A 171 21.98 2.97 5.25
CA ASP A 171 21.60 4.04 4.33
C ASP A 171 22.43 3.95 3.02
N GLY A 172 21.80 4.24 1.87
CA GLY A 172 22.43 4.18 0.54
C GLY A 172 21.89 3.04 -0.35
N GLU A 173 22.63 2.65 -1.38
CA GLU A 173 22.26 1.50 -2.25
C GLU A 173 20.94 1.67 -3.04
N GLU A 174 20.48 2.91 -3.24
CA GLU A 174 19.31 3.22 -4.08
C GLU A 174 19.48 2.64 -5.50
N GLU A 175 20.70 2.67 -6.05
CA GLU A 175 21.02 2.09 -7.35
C GLU A 175 20.76 0.57 -7.39
N LEU A 176 20.96 -0.15 -6.29
CA LEU A 176 20.71 -1.59 -6.22
C LEU A 176 19.22 -1.89 -6.06
N VAL A 177 18.48 -1.02 -5.35
CA VAL A 177 17.01 -1.06 -5.34
C VAL A 177 16.46 -0.84 -6.75
N ASP A 178 16.98 0.14 -7.48
CA ASP A 178 16.57 0.44 -8.85
C ASP A 178 16.89 -0.72 -9.80
N GLU A 179 18.08 -1.32 -9.68
CA GLU A 179 18.46 -2.51 -10.44
C GLU A 179 17.51 -3.69 -10.16
N PHE A 180 17.14 -3.91 -8.90
CA PHE A 180 16.20 -4.95 -8.51
C PHE A 180 14.79 -4.70 -9.07
N LEU A 181 14.30 -3.45 -8.98
CA LEU A 181 13.00 -3.07 -9.55
C LEU A 181 12.98 -3.21 -11.07
N GLU A 182 14.07 -2.88 -11.76
CA GLU A 182 14.19 -3.08 -13.20
C GLU A 182 14.17 -4.57 -13.58
N TRP A 183 14.82 -5.41 -12.78
CA TRP A 183 14.74 -6.86 -12.96
C TRP A 183 13.29 -7.37 -12.77
N LEU A 184 12.56 -6.88 -11.76
CA LEU A 184 11.15 -7.20 -11.57
C LEU A 184 10.29 -6.78 -12.77
N ARG A 185 10.45 -5.56 -13.28
CA ARG A 185 9.75 -5.07 -14.49
C ARG A 185 10.00 -5.96 -15.69
N LYS A 186 11.25 -6.37 -15.91
CA LYS A 186 11.64 -7.19 -17.07
C LYS A 186 11.09 -8.62 -17.00
N THR A 187 10.97 -9.18 -15.81
CA THR A 187 10.70 -10.61 -15.63
C THR A 187 9.26 -10.93 -15.26
N ASN A 188 8.50 -9.94 -14.76
CA ASN A 188 7.20 -10.14 -14.15
C ASN A 188 7.22 -11.32 -13.15
N ALA A 189 8.28 -11.42 -12.35
CA ALA A 189 8.41 -12.45 -11.33
C ALA A 189 7.30 -12.28 -10.28
N ASP A 190 6.94 -13.36 -9.57
CA ASP A 190 5.99 -13.24 -8.46
C ASP A 190 6.54 -12.30 -7.39
N TYR A 191 5.82 -11.22 -7.11
CA TYR A 191 6.30 -10.11 -6.29
C TYR A 191 6.62 -10.58 -4.87
N THR A 192 5.71 -11.33 -4.24
CA THR A 192 5.89 -11.82 -2.87
C THR A 192 7.00 -12.87 -2.81
N ASN A 193 6.94 -13.88 -3.67
CA ASN A 193 7.88 -14.99 -3.65
C ASN A 193 9.28 -14.58 -4.08
N THR A 194 9.47 -13.51 -4.85
CA THR A 194 10.81 -13.00 -5.18
C THR A 194 11.59 -12.66 -3.92
N PHE A 195 10.98 -11.97 -2.94
CA PHE A 195 11.68 -11.65 -1.69
C PHE A 195 11.95 -12.90 -0.84
N LEU A 196 11.00 -13.83 -0.83
CA LEU A 196 11.16 -15.12 -0.13
C LEU A 196 12.24 -16.01 -0.76
N GLU A 197 12.41 -15.94 -2.08
CA GLU A 197 13.45 -16.67 -2.83
C GLU A 197 14.85 -16.08 -2.58
N LEU A 198 14.96 -14.78 -2.28
CA LEU A 198 16.21 -14.18 -1.80
C LEU A 198 16.61 -14.74 -0.42
N GLU A 199 15.64 -14.96 0.48
CA GLU A 199 15.88 -15.56 1.80
C GLU A 199 16.19 -17.07 1.71
N ALA A 200 15.43 -17.79 0.89
CA ALA A 200 15.52 -19.24 0.75
C ALA A 200 15.57 -19.65 -0.74
N PRO A 201 16.74 -19.59 -1.37
CA PRO A 201 16.87 -19.92 -2.79
C PRO A 201 16.46 -21.36 -3.11
N LYS A 202 15.94 -21.55 -4.33
CA LYS A 202 15.42 -22.80 -4.89
C LYS A 202 14.17 -23.29 -4.17
N THR A 203 13.39 -22.38 -3.59
CA THR A 203 12.10 -22.71 -2.94
C THR A 203 10.99 -22.83 -3.99
N PHE A 204 10.94 -21.89 -4.94
CA PHE A 204 9.86 -21.79 -5.91
C PHE A 204 10.27 -22.28 -7.29
N ASP A 205 9.38 -23.03 -7.95
CA ASP A 205 9.58 -23.57 -9.29
C ASP A 205 9.16 -22.53 -10.35
N ASP A 206 9.84 -21.38 -10.37
CA ASP A 206 9.73 -20.37 -11.44
C ASP A 206 11.07 -20.27 -12.19
N PRO A 207 11.10 -20.48 -13.52
CA PRO A 207 12.32 -20.37 -14.32
C PRO A 207 13.07 -19.05 -14.18
N VAL A 208 12.40 -17.94 -13.83
CA VAL A 208 13.06 -16.63 -13.64
C VAL A 208 14.13 -16.67 -12.55
N PHE A 209 13.95 -17.51 -11.52
CA PHE A 209 14.89 -17.67 -10.41
C PHE A 209 16.12 -18.54 -10.76
N ALA A 210 16.10 -19.23 -11.90
CA ALA A 210 17.24 -20.01 -12.41
C ALA A 210 18.07 -19.25 -13.45
N THR A 211 17.74 -17.98 -13.71
CA THR A 211 18.47 -17.14 -14.68
C THR A 211 19.80 -16.66 -14.12
N ALA A 212 20.80 -16.49 -15.00
CA ALA A 212 22.09 -15.94 -14.60
C ALA A 212 21.96 -14.49 -14.10
N GLU A 213 20.99 -13.74 -14.64
CA GLU A 213 20.66 -12.38 -14.22
C GLU A 213 20.18 -12.34 -12.76
N PHE A 214 19.28 -13.25 -12.35
CA PHE A 214 18.83 -13.33 -10.96
C PHE A 214 19.95 -13.78 -10.01
N GLU A 215 20.78 -14.75 -10.43
CA GLU A 215 21.94 -15.17 -9.64
C GLU A 215 22.91 -14.00 -9.40
N GLN A 216 23.20 -13.19 -10.43
CA GLN A 216 24.05 -12.01 -10.30
C GLN A 216 23.45 -10.94 -9.39
N LEU A 217 22.15 -10.69 -9.50
CA LEU A 217 21.44 -9.74 -8.64
C LEU A 217 21.50 -10.17 -7.17
N ARG A 218 21.26 -11.46 -6.90
CA ARG A 218 21.38 -12.02 -5.55
C ARG A 218 22.80 -11.91 -5.01
N ASP A 219 23.82 -12.16 -5.83
CA ASP A 219 25.22 -12.05 -5.41
C ASP A 219 25.59 -10.60 -5.06
N LYS A 220 25.08 -9.61 -5.80
CA LYS A 220 25.24 -8.18 -5.47
C LYS A 220 24.57 -7.83 -4.14
N LEU A 221 23.33 -8.27 -3.92
CA LEU A 221 22.60 -8.07 -2.67
C LEU A 221 23.34 -8.73 -1.48
N ALA A 222 23.84 -9.95 -1.67
CA ALA A 222 24.62 -10.66 -0.66
C ALA A 222 25.94 -9.94 -0.31
N ALA A 223 26.55 -9.22 -1.27
CA ALA A 223 27.77 -8.45 -1.03
C ALA A 223 27.54 -7.20 -0.16
N VAL A 224 26.35 -6.60 -0.22
CA VAL A 224 25.93 -5.48 0.64
C VAL A 224 25.56 -5.96 2.05
N GLY A 225 25.09 -7.20 2.17
CA GLY A 225 24.78 -7.85 3.44
C GLY A 225 23.27 -8.03 3.60
N LEU A 226 22.77 -9.19 3.16
CA LEU A 226 21.38 -9.60 3.35
C LEU A 226 21.12 -9.89 4.84
N ASN A 227 20.40 -8.99 5.51
CA ASN A 227 19.92 -9.22 6.87
C ASN A 227 18.63 -10.04 6.85
N GLU A 228 18.74 -11.35 7.09
CA GLU A 228 17.60 -12.28 7.13
C GLU A 228 16.54 -11.91 8.18
N GLU A 229 16.95 -11.42 9.35
CA GLU A 229 15.99 -11.03 10.41
C GLU A 229 15.12 -9.85 9.95
N LEU A 230 15.74 -8.88 9.28
CA LEU A 230 15.03 -7.72 8.72
C LEU A 230 14.05 -8.14 7.63
N MET A 231 14.48 -9.03 6.73
CA MET A 231 13.63 -9.54 5.64
C MET A 231 12.42 -10.28 6.20
N GLN A 232 12.61 -11.15 7.20
CA GLN A 232 11.53 -11.90 7.86
C GLN A 232 10.51 -10.99 8.57
N GLU A 233 10.94 -9.84 9.08
CA GLU A 233 10.05 -8.87 9.72
C GLU A 233 9.12 -8.18 8.71
N VAL A 234 9.60 -7.91 7.49
CA VAL A 234 8.90 -7.04 6.53
C VAL A 234 8.32 -7.75 5.30
N ASN A 235 8.79 -8.97 4.98
CA ASN A 235 8.31 -9.76 3.85
C ASN A 235 7.29 -10.81 4.30
N PRO A 236 6.00 -10.66 3.93
CA PRO A 236 5.00 -11.66 4.29
C PRO A 236 5.25 -12.96 3.52
N ARG A 237 5.12 -14.08 4.23
CA ARG A 237 5.15 -15.43 3.65
C ARG A 237 3.83 -15.81 3.00
N TYR A 238 2.74 -15.22 3.47
CA TYR A 238 1.40 -15.41 2.93
C TYR A 238 0.75 -14.05 2.70
N ILE A 239 0.21 -13.88 1.50
CA ILE A 239 -0.73 -12.81 1.14
C ILE A 239 -2.08 -13.47 0.80
N PRO A 240 -3.21 -12.76 0.86
CA PRO A 240 -4.49 -13.31 0.44
C PRO A 240 -4.54 -13.34 -1.10
N ARG A 241 -3.80 -14.29 -1.69
CA ARG A 241 -3.75 -14.47 -3.16
C ARG A 241 -5.16 -14.62 -3.69
N ASN A 242 -5.47 -13.86 -4.73
CA ASN A 242 -6.83 -13.70 -5.25
C ASN A 242 -7.53 -15.05 -5.52
N TYR A 243 -6.86 -16.00 -6.16
CA TYR A 243 -7.45 -17.32 -6.45
C TYR A 243 -7.78 -18.14 -5.19
N LEU A 244 -7.03 -17.99 -4.09
CA LEU A 244 -7.33 -18.68 -2.82
C LEU A 244 -8.56 -18.07 -2.15
N VAL A 245 -8.77 -16.76 -2.31
CA VAL A 245 -9.97 -16.06 -1.87
C VAL A 245 -11.17 -16.55 -2.68
N GLU A 246 -11.08 -16.58 -4.01
CA GLU A 246 -12.14 -17.10 -4.90
C GLU A 246 -12.47 -18.55 -4.58
N GLU A 247 -11.47 -19.43 -4.44
CA GLU A 247 -11.70 -20.82 -4.09
C GLU A 247 -12.45 -21.00 -2.76
N SER A 248 -12.23 -20.08 -1.82
CA SER A 248 -12.91 -20.08 -0.52
C SER A 248 -14.35 -19.60 -0.64
N LEU A 249 -14.62 -18.63 -1.53
CA LEU A 249 -15.96 -18.16 -1.85
C LEU A 249 -16.76 -19.24 -2.60
N ASP A 250 -16.14 -19.87 -3.60
CA ASP A 250 -16.74 -20.94 -4.41
C ASP A 250 -17.16 -22.12 -3.53
N GLU A 251 -16.29 -22.59 -2.63
CA GLU A 251 -16.64 -23.68 -1.69
C GLU A 251 -17.89 -23.34 -0.89
N TYR A 252 -17.97 -22.12 -0.36
CA TYR A 252 -19.10 -21.68 0.43
C TYR A 252 -20.38 -21.58 -0.41
N LEU A 253 -20.31 -21.05 -1.64
CA LEU A 253 -21.45 -20.93 -2.53
C LEU A 253 -21.98 -22.28 -3.00
N GLU A 254 -21.09 -23.24 -3.26
CA GLU A 254 -21.46 -24.58 -3.76
C GLU A 254 -21.95 -25.51 -2.65
N THR A 255 -21.33 -25.46 -1.47
CA THR A 255 -21.52 -26.48 -0.43
C THR A 255 -21.95 -25.94 0.92
N GLY A 256 -21.84 -24.62 1.16
CA GLY A 256 -22.06 -23.99 2.46
C GLY A 256 -20.93 -24.20 3.48
N GLU A 257 -19.84 -24.88 3.08
CA GLU A 257 -18.69 -25.13 3.94
C GLU A 257 -17.74 -23.93 3.98
N LEU A 258 -17.01 -23.80 5.09
CA LEU A 258 -16.03 -22.71 5.33
C LEU A 258 -14.62 -23.27 5.53
N SER A 259 -14.35 -24.45 5.00
CA SER A 259 -13.14 -25.20 5.32
C SER A 259 -11.90 -24.55 4.70
N LYS A 260 -11.98 -24.15 3.43
CA LYS A 260 -10.95 -23.41 2.71
C LYS A 260 -10.75 -22.02 3.29
N PHE A 261 -11.84 -21.30 3.56
CA PHE A 261 -11.79 -19.99 4.22
C PHE A 261 -11.04 -20.07 5.56
N LYS A 262 -11.41 -21.02 6.43
CA LYS A 262 -10.75 -21.17 7.75
C LYS A 262 -9.27 -21.53 7.62
N ARG A 263 -8.90 -22.37 6.64
CA ARG A 263 -7.50 -22.73 6.39
C ARG A 263 -6.69 -21.54 5.87
N LEU A 264 -7.25 -20.76 4.94
CA LEU A 264 -6.63 -19.54 4.44
C LEU A 264 -6.48 -18.50 5.56
N LEU A 265 -7.54 -18.28 6.35
CA LEU A 265 -7.50 -17.38 7.50
C LEU A 265 -6.41 -17.77 8.50
N THR A 266 -6.27 -19.07 8.79
CA THR A 266 -5.25 -19.57 9.73
C THR A 266 -3.83 -19.13 9.34
N VAL A 267 -3.48 -19.16 8.05
CA VAL A 267 -2.13 -18.74 7.62
C VAL A 267 -1.98 -17.22 7.55
N LEU A 268 -3.08 -16.50 7.27
CA LEU A 268 -3.11 -15.04 7.21
C LEU A 268 -3.14 -14.37 8.59
N GLU A 269 -3.50 -15.08 9.66
CA GLU A 269 -3.40 -14.60 11.04
C GLU A 269 -1.94 -14.43 11.50
N THR A 270 -1.01 -15.17 10.88
CA THR A 270 0.42 -15.08 11.19
C THR A 270 1.27 -15.07 9.91
N PRO A 271 1.12 -14.04 9.05
CA PRO A 271 1.60 -14.08 7.68
C PRO A 271 3.13 -13.98 7.57
N TYR A 272 3.84 -13.60 8.64
CA TYR A 272 5.29 -13.43 8.67
C TYR A 272 6.03 -14.57 9.40
N THR A 273 5.35 -15.36 10.23
CA THR A 273 6.03 -16.21 11.23
C THR A 273 6.29 -17.64 10.78
N SER A 274 5.62 -18.11 9.72
CA SER A 274 5.81 -19.49 9.26
C SER A 274 7.27 -19.73 8.92
N LYS A 275 7.76 -20.96 9.09
CA LYS A 275 9.07 -21.36 8.55
C LYS A 275 8.94 -22.30 7.36
N ASP A 276 7.72 -22.74 7.08
CA ASP A 276 7.40 -23.64 5.99
C ASP A 276 7.38 -22.87 4.67
N MET A 277 8.27 -23.28 3.77
CA MET A 277 8.50 -22.66 2.47
C MET A 277 8.08 -23.63 1.37
N GLY A 278 7.45 -23.12 0.31
CA GLY A 278 6.86 -23.94 -0.75
C GLY A 278 5.44 -24.44 -0.45
N SER A 279 4.80 -23.94 0.60
CA SER A 279 3.41 -24.29 0.93
C SER A 279 2.45 -23.91 -0.20
N GLN A 280 1.35 -24.65 -0.36
CA GLN A 280 0.32 -24.36 -1.36
C GLN A 280 -0.25 -22.93 -1.26
N PHE A 281 -0.23 -22.32 -0.08
CA PHE A 281 -0.71 -20.95 0.16
C PHE A 281 0.27 -19.87 -0.34
N GLN A 282 1.47 -20.26 -0.75
CA GLN A 282 2.50 -19.38 -1.31
C GLN A 282 2.57 -19.48 -2.83
N GLN A 283 1.97 -20.51 -3.42
CA GLN A 283 2.05 -20.72 -4.86
C GLN A 283 1.19 -19.68 -5.58
N PRO A 284 1.71 -19.01 -6.62
CA PRO A 284 0.87 -18.16 -7.45
C PRO A 284 -0.10 -19.01 -8.28
N PRO A 285 -1.22 -18.43 -8.76
CA PRO A 285 -2.03 -19.08 -9.78
C PRO A 285 -1.27 -19.14 -11.11
N PRO A 286 -1.73 -19.91 -12.11
CA PRO A 286 -1.23 -19.79 -13.49
C PRO A 286 -1.31 -18.35 -13.98
N ARG A 287 -0.34 -17.91 -14.80
CA ARG A 287 -0.29 -16.54 -15.34
C ARG A 287 -1.54 -16.15 -16.12
N GLU A 288 -2.16 -17.10 -16.80
CA GLU A 288 -3.41 -16.89 -17.55
C GLU A 288 -4.59 -16.55 -16.63
N PHE A 289 -4.64 -17.14 -15.44
CA PHE A 289 -5.66 -16.79 -14.46
C PHE A 289 -5.47 -15.35 -13.97
N ASP A 290 -4.22 -14.99 -13.64
CA ASP A 290 -3.93 -13.67 -13.08
C ASP A 290 -4.17 -12.54 -14.08
N ALA A 291 -3.87 -12.77 -15.36
CA ALA A 291 -4.08 -11.81 -16.45
C ALA A 291 -5.56 -11.50 -16.75
N GLU A 292 -6.48 -12.41 -16.40
CA GLU A 292 -7.93 -12.24 -16.59
C GLU A 292 -8.66 -11.89 -15.27
N TYR A 293 -7.95 -11.92 -14.14
CA TYR A 293 -8.57 -11.72 -12.84
C TYR A 293 -9.10 -10.28 -12.69
N THR A 294 -10.35 -10.17 -12.26
CA THR A 294 -11.03 -8.90 -12.06
C THR A 294 -11.86 -8.98 -10.79
N THR A 295 -11.83 -7.91 -10.00
CA THR A 295 -12.64 -7.72 -8.80
C THR A 295 -13.78 -6.74 -9.06
N TYR A 296 -14.86 -6.92 -8.32
CA TYR A 296 -16.07 -6.12 -8.46
C TYR A 296 -16.35 -5.34 -7.18
N CYS A 297 -16.77 -4.09 -7.32
CA CYS A 297 -17.45 -3.42 -6.22
C CYS A 297 -18.77 -4.15 -5.99
N ASN A 298 -18.91 -4.86 -4.87
CA ASN A 298 -20.24 -5.29 -4.44
C ASN A 298 -21.01 -4.02 -4.03
N THR A 299 -22.08 -3.71 -4.76
CA THR A 299 -23.13 -2.76 -4.36
C THR A 299 -24.13 -3.40 -3.42
#